data_AF-A0AAW6A716-F1
#
_entry.id   AF-A0AAW6A716-F1
#
_cell.length_a   1.000
_cell.length_b   1.000
_cell.length_c   1.000
_cell.angle_alpha   90.00
_cell.angle_beta   90.00
_cell.angle_gamma   90.00
#
_symmetry.space_group_name_H-M   'P 1'
#
loop_
_entity.id
_entity.type
_entity.pdbx_description
1 polymer ?
#
loop_
_entity_poly.entity_id
_entity_poly.type
_entity_poly.pdbx_seq_one_letter_code
_entity_poly.pdbx_strand_id
1 'polypeptide(L)'
;MADNDSFQPDIVADLMSELNLDDAEKTTITNLVAGATGVVTSSVGVLDESDPIAKLAIKTMVTQQYYDRALENGLSQGVLMMLLHLQANQPANSDSGDTDGS
;
A
#
# COMPACT_ATOMS: atom_id res chain seq x y z
N MET A 1 8.97 -23.35 -8.59
CA MET A 1 9.11 -21.90 -8.80
C MET A 1 7.88 -21.30 -8.19
N ALA A 2 8.01 -20.54 -7.11
CA ALA A 2 6.87 -19.87 -6.50
C ALA A 2 6.55 -18.65 -7.37
N ASP A 3 5.30 -18.57 -7.82
CA ASP A 3 4.73 -17.41 -8.50
C ASP A 3 4.75 -16.23 -7.52
N ASN A 4 5.83 -15.47 -7.51
CA ASN A 4 6.03 -14.34 -6.59
C ASN A 4 5.86 -12.98 -7.30
N ASP A 5 5.12 -12.97 -8.40
CA ASP A 5 5.02 -11.83 -9.34
C ASP A 5 3.63 -11.15 -9.35
N SER A 6 2.70 -11.53 -8.46
CA SER A 6 1.29 -11.11 -8.55
C SER A 6 0.77 -10.21 -7.42
N PHE A 7 1.60 -9.50 -6.66
CA PHE A 7 1.12 -8.67 -5.54
C PHE A 7 0.00 -7.68 -5.93
N GLN A 8 0.24 -6.83 -6.94
CA GLN A 8 -0.80 -5.90 -7.42
C GLN A 8 -1.96 -6.60 -8.14
N PRO A 9 -1.76 -7.56 -9.07
CA PRO A 9 -2.84 -8.33 -9.67
C PRO A 9 -3.79 -9.00 -8.66
N ASP A 10 -3.25 -9.56 -7.56
CA ASP A 10 -4.03 -10.21 -6.52
C ASP A 10 -4.87 -9.20 -5.74
N ILE A 11 -4.31 -8.01 -5.46
CA ILE A 11 -5.06 -6.92 -4.85
C ILE A 11 -6.22 -6.46 -5.75
N VAL A 12 -5.99 -6.36 -7.07
CA VAL A 12 -7.04 -6.01 -8.03
C VAL A 12 -8.14 -7.06 -8.01
N ALA A 13 -7.80 -8.34 -8.09
CA ALA A 13 -8.77 -9.44 -8.09
C ALA A 13 -9.60 -9.46 -6.79
N ASP A 14 -8.94 -9.30 -5.64
CA ASP A 14 -9.61 -9.21 -4.34
C ASP A 14 -10.60 -8.03 -4.30
N LEU A 15 -10.18 -6.84 -4.72
CA LEU A 15 -11.03 -5.64 -4.68
C LEU A 15 -12.22 -5.74 -5.62
N MET A 16 -12.03 -6.28 -6.83
CA MET A 16 -13.13 -6.52 -7.76
C MET A 16 -14.20 -7.43 -7.15
N SER A 17 -13.78 -8.49 -6.45
CA SER A 17 -14.67 -9.42 -5.75
C SER A 17 -15.32 -8.79 -4.51
N GLU A 18 -14.53 -8.18 -3.62
CA GLU A 18 -14.99 -7.63 -2.34
C GLU A 18 -15.94 -6.45 -2.50
N LEU A 19 -15.68 -5.59 -3.49
CA LEU A 19 -16.52 -4.43 -3.80
C LEU A 19 -17.64 -4.79 -4.80
N ASN A 20 -17.71 -6.06 -5.23
CA ASN A 20 -18.70 -6.57 -6.18
C ASN A 20 -18.77 -5.72 -7.47
N LEU A 21 -17.61 -5.48 -8.07
CA LEU A 21 -17.45 -4.65 -9.27
C LEU A 21 -17.50 -5.50 -10.53
N ASP A 22 -17.95 -4.88 -11.62
CA ASP A 22 -17.95 -5.50 -12.94
C ASP A 22 -16.59 -5.35 -13.65
N ASP A 23 -16.39 -6.09 -14.74
CA ASP A 23 -15.15 -6.03 -15.53
C ASP A 23 -14.86 -4.65 -16.14
N ALA A 24 -15.87 -3.77 -16.30
CA ALA A 24 -15.66 -2.42 -16.84
C ALA A 24 -14.87 -1.55 -15.85
N GLU A 25 -14.99 -1.82 -14.55
CA GLU A 25 -14.26 -1.12 -13.49
C GLU A 25 -12.81 -1.61 -13.34
N LYS A 26 -12.42 -2.72 -13.98
CA LYS A 26 -11.10 -3.34 -13.80
C LYS A 26 -9.95 -2.38 -14.07
N THR A 27 -10.00 -1.64 -15.19
CA THR A 27 -8.97 -0.64 -15.52
C THR A 27 -8.87 0.44 -14.46
N THR A 28 -10.02 0.89 -13.95
CA THR A 28 -10.10 1.90 -12.90
C THR A 28 -9.46 1.41 -11.60
N ILE A 29 -9.77 0.19 -11.17
CA ILE A 29 -9.18 -0.43 -9.97
C ILE A 29 -7.69 -0.68 -10.15
N THR A 30 -7.24 -1.18 -11.31
CA THR A 30 -5.81 -1.36 -11.60
C THR A 30 -5.03 -0.06 -11.45
N ASN A 31 -5.54 1.04 -11.99
CA ASN A 31 -4.89 2.35 -11.89
C ASN A 31 -4.85 2.86 -10.43
N LEU A 32 -5.93 2.65 -9.68
CA LEU A 32 -5.95 3.00 -8.26
C LEU A 32 -4.97 2.18 -7.42
N VAL A 33 -4.90 0.87 -7.67
CA VAL A 33 -3.94 -0.02 -6.99
C VAL A 33 -2.51 0.43 -7.27
N ALA A 34 -2.18 0.71 -8.54
CA ALA A 34 -0.86 1.22 -8.90
C ALA A 34 -0.51 2.52 -8.17
N GLY A 35 -1.45 3.48 -8.14
CA GLY A 35 -1.29 4.74 -7.41
C GLY A 35 -1.12 4.55 -5.90
N ALA A 36 -1.98 3.74 -5.28
CA ALA A 36 -1.95 3.49 -3.85
C ALA A 36 -0.69 2.72 -3.42
N THR A 37 -0.25 1.72 -4.21
CA THR A 37 1.06 1.07 -3.99
C THR A 37 2.18 2.09 -4.01
N GLY A 38 2.22 2.98 -5.01
CA GLY A 38 3.22 4.03 -5.09
C GLY A 38 3.24 4.94 -3.85
N VAL A 39 2.07 5.36 -3.36
CA VAL A 39 1.99 6.16 -2.13
C VAL A 39 2.47 5.39 -0.91
N VAL A 40 2.02 4.15 -0.72
CA VAL A 40 2.44 3.33 0.42
C VAL A 40 3.96 3.10 0.38
N THR A 41 4.51 2.66 -0.76
CA THR A 41 5.96 2.49 -0.94
C THR A 41 6.73 3.78 -0.63
N SER A 42 6.28 4.93 -1.15
CA SER A 42 6.94 6.21 -0.88
C SER A 42 6.87 6.62 0.60
N SER A 43 5.81 6.20 1.30
CA SER A 43 5.62 6.51 2.72
C SER A 43 6.49 5.64 3.60
N VAL A 44 6.70 4.37 3.23
CA VAL A 44 7.41 3.39 4.07
C VAL A 44 8.86 3.16 3.64
N GLY A 45 9.26 3.66 2.47
CA GLY A 45 10.60 3.45 1.90
C GLY A 45 10.68 2.15 1.10
N VAL A 46 10.73 1.01 1.79
CA VAL A 46 10.73 -0.33 1.16
C VAL A 46 9.45 -1.06 1.54
N LEU A 47 8.65 -1.39 0.53
CA LEU A 47 7.42 -2.14 0.73
C LEU A 47 7.72 -3.64 0.82
N ASP A 48 7.43 -4.24 1.96
CA ASP A 48 7.39 -5.71 2.10
C ASP A 48 6.02 -6.21 1.63
N GLU A 49 5.98 -6.77 0.41
CA GLU A 49 4.77 -7.32 -0.19
C GLU A 49 4.25 -8.59 0.51
N SER A 50 5.06 -9.19 1.39
CA SER A 50 4.64 -10.32 2.24
C SER A 50 3.93 -9.87 3.52
N ASP A 51 4.03 -8.59 3.89
CA ASP A 51 3.35 -8.04 5.07
C ASP A 51 1.84 -7.90 4.79
N PRO A 52 0.96 -8.59 5.55
CA PRO A 52 -0.49 -8.44 5.37
C PRO A 52 -0.99 -7.02 5.59
N ILE A 53 -0.29 -6.20 6.38
CA ILE A 53 -0.62 -4.79 6.61
C ILE A 53 -0.34 -3.95 5.36
N ALA A 54 0.69 -4.28 4.57
CA ALA A 54 0.94 -3.61 3.29
C ALA A 54 -0.23 -3.81 2.32
N LYS A 55 -0.70 -5.05 2.19
CA LYS A 55 -1.88 -5.39 1.37
C LYS A 55 -3.13 -4.67 1.88
N LEU A 56 -3.37 -4.67 3.19
CA LEU A 56 -4.53 -4.02 3.80
C LEU A 56 -4.51 -2.50 3.62
N ALA A 57 -3.34 -1.86 3.76
CA ALA A 57 -3.18 -0.42 3.57
C ALA A 57 -3.53 0.00 2.14
N ILE A 58 -3.01 -0.73 1.15
CA ILE A 58 -3.30 -0.47 -0.27
C ILE A 58 -4.79 -0.66 -0.55
N LYS A 59 -5.39 -1.79 -0.13
CA LYS A 59 -6.83 -2.05 -0.34
C LYS A 59 -7.70 -0.96 0.28
N THR A 60 -7.42 -0.57 1.53
CA THR A 60 -8.19 0.47 2.22
C THR A 60 -8.08 1.81 1.51
N MET A 61 -6.86 2.18 1.09
CA MET A 61 -6.62 3.41 0.35
C MET A 61 -7.30 3.42 -1.03
N VAL A 62 -7.30 2.30 -1.75
CA VAL A 62 -8.01 2.15 -3.03
C VAL A 62 -9.51 2.27 -2.84
N THR A 63 -10.08 1.60 -1.83
CA THR A 63 -11.51 1.70 -1.52
C THR A 63 -11.91 3.15 -1.21
N GLN A 64 -11.10 3.87 -0.43
CA GLN A 64 -11.34 5.29 -0.17
C GLN A 64 -11.31 6.12 -1.46
N GLN A 65 -10.25 5.98 -2.27
CA GLN A 65 -10.13 6.73 -3.52
C GLN A 65 -11.19 6.37 -4.56
N TYR A 66 -11.69 5.13 -4.51
CA TYR A 66 -12.75 4.69 -5.40
C TYR A 66 -14.04 5.49 -5.17
N TYR A 67 -14.41 5.69 -3.90
CA TYR A 67 -15.62 6.44 -3.53
C TYR A 67 -15.40 7.96 -3.39
N ASP A 68 -14.20 8.39 -2.98
CA ASP A 68 -13.79 9.80 -2.86
C ASP A 68 -12.42 10.01 -3.53
N ARG A 69 -12.45 10.38 -4.81
CA ARG A 69 -11.25 10.62 -5.62
C ARG A 69 -10.44 11.82 -5.17
N ALA A 70 -11.10 12.83 -4.62
CA ALA A 70 -10.47 14.07 -4.20
C ALA A 70 -9.80 13.93 -2.83
N LEU A 71 -10.16 12.89 -2.07
CA LEU A 71 -9.76 12.71 -0.67
C LEU A 71 -10.05 14.00 0.11
N GLU A 72 -11.29 14.51 0.01
CA GLU A 72 -11.65 15.83 0.57
C GLU A 72 -11.38 15.92 2.07
N ASN A 73 -11.50 14.78 2.76
CA ASN A 73 -11.23 14.64 4.19
C ASN A 73 -9.85 14.02 4.50
N GLY A 74 -8.99 13.89 3.49
CA GLY A 74 -7.71 13.20 3.58
C GLY A 74 -7.82 11.68 3.66
N LEU A 75 -6.71 11.04 4.01
CA LEU A 75 -6.65 9.59 4.23
C LEU A 75 -7.36 9.22 5.54
N SER A 76 -7.93 8.01 5.59
CA SER A 76 -8.55 7.54 6.84
C SER A 76 -7.51 7.37 7.93
N GLN A 77 -7.94 7.56 9.18
CA GLN A 77 -7.10 7.28 10.35
C GLN A 77 -6.56 5.85 10.35
N GLY A 78 -7.32 4.88 9.83
CA GLY A 78 -6.88 3.50 9.65
C GLY A 78 -5.68 3.40 8.71
N VAL A 79 -5.73 4.04 7.55
CA VAL A 79 -4.59 4.08 6.61
C VAL A 79 -3.37 4.74 7.26
N LEU A 80 -3.54 5.87 7.94
CA LEU A 80 -2.44 6.55 8.63
C LEU A 80 -1.78 5.66 9.69
N MET A 81 -2.56 4.94 10.49
CA MET A 81 -2.04 4.00 11.50
C MET A 81 -1.30 2.82 10.87
N MET A 82 -1.79 2.30 9.73
CA MET A 82 -1.10 1.22 9.00
C MET A 82 0.22 1.72 8.40
N LEU A 83 0.25 2.91 7.81
CA LEU A 83 1.49 3.51 7.32
C LEU A 83 2.52 3.69 8.43
N LEU A 84 2.09 4.20 9.59
CA LEU A 84 2.96 4.35 10.76
C LEU A 84 3.52 2.99 11.23
N HIS A 85 2.68 1.94 11.26
CA HIS A 85 3.12 0.59 11.60
C HIS A 85 4.17 0.07 10.62
N LEU A 86 3.91 0.19 9.32
CA LEU A 86 4.83 -0.25 8.26
C LEU A 86 6.17 0.51 8.29
N GLN A 87 6.14 1.81 8.58
CA GLN A 87 7.33 2.64 8.77
C GLN A 87 8.14 2.19 9.99
N ALA A 88 7.48 1.92 11.12
CA ALA A 88 8.14 1.50 12.35
C ALA A 88 8.80 0.11 12.22
N ASN A 89 8.28 -0.74 11.35
CA ASN A 89 8.83 -2.06 11.07
C ASN A 89 9.94 -2.05 10.02
N GLN A 90 10.29 -0.89 9.44
CA GLN A 90 11.42 -0.82 8.54
C GLN A 90 12.71 -1.16 9.30
N PRO A 91 13.64 -1.91 8.69
CA PRO A 91 14.96 -2.08 9.28
C PRO A 91 15.53 -0.69 9.52
N ALA A 92 15.91 -0.40 10.77
CA ALA A 92 16.56 0.85 11.11
C ALA A 92 17.70 1.04 10.11
N ASN A 93 17.71 2.15 9.37
CA ASN A 93 18.90 2.54 8.66
C ASN A 93 19.98 2.64 9.73
N SER A 94 20.87 1.65 9.78
CA SER A 94 22.06 1.66 10.61
C SER A 94 23.03 2.68 10.01
N ASP A 95 22.65 3.95 10.02
CA ASP A 95 23.62 5.04 10.01
C ASP A 95 24.04 5.26 11.45
N SER A 96 24.68 4.24 12.04
CA SER A 96 25.55 4.46 13.19
C SER A 96 26.84 5.06 12.63
N GLY A 97 26.76 6.32 12.24
CA GLY A 97 27.90 7.17 11.93
C GLY A 97 28.69 7.54 13.20
N ASP A 98 28.90 6.59 14.12
CA ASP A 98 29.91 6.71 15.16
C ASP A 98 31.25 6.32 14.52
N THR A 99 31.80 7.25 13.75
CA THR A 99 33.27 7.34 13.61
C THR A 99 33.74 8.30 14.68
N ASP A 100 33.71 7.82 15.92
CA ASP A 100 34.32 8.50 17.05
C ASP A 100 35.83 8.52 16.83
N GLY A 101 36.32 9.66 16.35
CA GLY A 101 37.74 9.95 16.32
C GLY A 101 38.28 10.10 17.74
N SER A 102 39.25 9.25 18.10
CA SER A 102 40.36 9.50 19.04
C SER A 102 41.39 8.36 18.94
#